data_AF-A0A8H4PDV8-F1
#
_entry.id   AF-A0A8H4PDV8-F1
#
_cell.length_a   1.000
_cell.length_b   1.000
_cell.length_c   1.000
_cell.angle_alpha   90.00
_cell.angle_beta   90.00
_cell.angle_gamma   90.00
#
_symmetry.space_group_name_H-M   'P 1'
#
loop_
_entity.id
_entity.type
_entity.pdbx_description
1 polymer ?
#
loop_
_entity_poly.entity_id
_entity_poly.type
_entity_poly.pdbx_seq_one_letter_code
_entity_poly.pdbx_strand_id
1 'polypeptide(L)'
;MPLSDAKDAATAVGFMSFPRLPLELRRQIWRLARLCDSDTHQGVSILSCTPEGKAAPLTVYNSCSSVLGACREARQTALETIPLTRKYNPEADILYVDHDTFYKFCDFCREDDWPAEIRHLALSLPVSERGLWLPIALTHMPKMEAISIVFPKATGEVDCHEHVACPKQRGATLRKFTGDEMDSFKISADYLYETHFGDIPIVWTKSTREYIEFVKGELARGARGYDPVCWDEETKSLRLTFDARCFAKAGEP
;
A
#
# COMPACT_ATOMS: atom_id res chain seq x y z
N MET A 1 36.49 15.68 -13.49
CA MET A 1 35.39 16.36 -12.78
C MET A 1 34.35 16.79 -13.81
N PRO A 2 33.06 16.71 -13.46
CA PRO A 2 32.17 15.73 -14.10
C PRO A 2 30.97 16.40 -14.79
N LEU A 3 30.22 15.59 -15.55
CA LEU A 3 28.78 15.64 -15.82
C LEU A 3 28.54 14.34 -16.62
N SER A 4 28.18 13.21 -16.00
CA SER A 4 26.81 12.87 -15.55
C SER A 4 25.73 13.43 -16.47
N ASP A 5 24.75 12.59 -16.80
CA ASP A 5 23.40 12.92 -17.34
C ASP A 5 23.00 12.05 -18.54
N ALA A 6 23.77 11.01 -18.87
CA ALA A 6 23.33 9.98 -19.85
C ALA A 6 22.34 8.95 -19.27
N LYS A 7 22.00 9.01 -17.97
CA LYS A 7 21.05 8.08 -17.32
C LYS A 7 19.65 8.66 -17.10
N ASP A 8 19.45 9.96 -17.30
CA ASP A 8 18.15 10.62 -17.15
C ASP A 8 17.37 10.76 -18.47
N ALA A 9 17.95 10.34 -19.59
CA ALA A 9 17.32 10.47 -20.91
C ALA A 9 16.24 9.41 -21.19
N ALA A 10 16.21 8.28 -20.46
CA ALA A 10 15.32 7.17 -20.77
C ALA A 10 13.91 7.30 -20.19
N THR A 11 13.72 8.06 -19.11
CA THR A 11 12.41 8.30 -18.49
C THR A 11 11.68 9.54 -19.03
N ALA A 12 12.38 10.38 -19.81
CA ALA A 12 11.82 11.61 -20.38
C ALA A 12 11.36 11.49 -21.85
N VAL A 13 11.34 10.29 -22.45
CA VAL A 13 10.82 10.08 -23.82
C VAL A 13 9.27 10.06 -23.86
N GLY A 14 8.61 10.65 -22.86
CA GLY A 14 7.17 10.74 -22.77
C GLY A 14 6.61 11.77 -23.77
N PHE A 15 5.90 11.29 -24.78
CA PHE A 15 4.89 12.05 -25.54
C PHE A 15 5.29 13.40 -26.15
N MET A 16 6.55 13.61 -26.58
CA MET A 16 6.98 14.89 -27.18
C MET A 16 6.19 15.32 -28.44
N SER A 17 5.53 14.38 -29.12
CA SER A 17 4.68 14.63 -30.28
C SER A 17 3.21 14.94 -29.94
N PHE A 18 2.76 14.67 -28.72
CA PHE A 18 1.36 14.80 -28.33
C PHE A 18 0.81 16.23 -28.47
N PRO A 19 1.54 17.30 -28.11
CA PRO A 19 1.06 18.68 -28.28
C PRO A 19 0.86 19.07 -29.76
N ARG A 20 1.51 18.36 -30.70
CA ARG A 20 1.44 18.60 -32.14
C ARG A 20 0.23 17.94 -32.81
N LEU A 21 -0.51 17.11 -32.09
CA LEU A 21 -1.70 16.45 -32.63
C LEU A 21 -2.87 17.45 -32.77
N PRO A 22 -3.73 17.28 -33.79
CA PRO A 22 -4.99 18.00 -33.90
C PRO A 22 -5.82 17.94 -32.62
N LEU A 23 -6.58 18.99 -32.32
CA LEU A 23 -7.32 19.15 -31.07
C LEU A 23 -8.31 17.99 -30.85
N GLU A 24 -9.00 17.57 -31.91
CA GLU A 24 -9.96 16.48 -31.89
C GLU A 24 -9.29 15.16 -31.51
N LEU A 25 -8.10 14.87 -32.06
CA LEU A 25 -7.33 13.66 -31.77
C LEU A 25 -6.78 13.66 -30.35
N ARG A 26 -6.27 14.81 -29.86
CA ARG A 26 -5.88 14.93 -28.44
C ARG A 26 -7.06 14.65 -27.52
N ARG A 27 -8.23 15.24 -27.78
CA ARG A 27 -9.46 15.00 -27.01
C ARG A 27 -9.94 13.56 -27.10
N GLN A 28 -9.78 12.90 -28.24
CA GLN A 28 -10.14 11.49 -28.41
C GLN A 28 -9.19 10.57 -27.65
N ILE A 29 -7.88 10.79 -27.73
CA ILE A 29 -6.89 10.06 -26.93
C ILE A 29 -7.18 10.24 -25.44
N TRP A 30 -7.58 11.45 -25.01
CA TRP A 30 -8.02 11.70 -23.64
C TRP A 30 -9.26 10.91 -23.22
N ARG A 31 -10.30 10.90 -24.06
CA ARG A 31 -11.52 10.12 -23.80
C ARG A 31 -11.25 8.62 -23.76
N LEU A 32 -10.30 8.13 -24.56
CA LEU A 32 -9.90 6.72 -24.58
C LEU A 32 -9.01 6.37 -23.38
N ALA A 33 -8.08 7.23 -22.98
CA ALA A 33 -7.28 7.08 -21.75
C ALA A 33 -8.20 6.99 -20.51
N ARG A 34 -9.29 7.77 -20.49
CA ARG A 34 -10.34 7.70 -19.45
C ARG A 34 -10.94 6.29 -19.28
N LEU A 35 -11.12 5.55 -20.37
CA LEU A 35 -11.74 4.23 -20.38
C LEU A 35 -10.77 3.12 -20.00
N CYS A 36 -9.46 3.34 -20.20
CA CYS A 36 -8.43 2.41 -19.76
C CYS A 36 -8.09 2.56 -18.27
N ASP A 37 -8.30 3.75 -17.68
CA ASP A 37 -7.86 4.06 -16.32
C ASP A 37 -8.91 3.89 -15.21
N SER A 38 -10.22 3.83 -15.51
CA SER A 38 -11.22 4.04 -14.45
C SER A 38 -11.64 2.83 -13.63
N ASP A 39 -11.64 1.61 -14.19
CA ASP A 39 -12.19 0.42 -13.48
C ASP A 39 -11.22 -0.78 -13.38
N THR A 40 -10.10 -0.77 -14.11
CA THR A 40 -9.20 -1.93 -14.23
C THR A 40 -7.83 -1.77 -13.58
N HIS A 41 -7.43 -0.55 -13.21
CA HIS A 41 -6.14 -0.33 -12.54
C HIS A 41 -6.29 -0.39 -11.02
N GLN A 42 -5.52 -1.29 -10.41
CA GLN A 42 -5.36 -1.42 -8.97
C GLN A 42 -4.99 -0.07 -8.35
N GLY A 43 -5.84 0.42 -7.47
CA GLY A 43 -5.63 1.64 -6.70
C GLY A 43 -5.30 1.36 -5.23
N VAL A 44 -4.86 2.40 -4.53
CA VAL A 44 -4.65 2.36 -3.08
C VAL A 44 -5.65 3.30 -2.41
N SER A 45 -6.47 2.76 -1.52
CA SER A 45 -7.36 3.53 -0.65
C SER A 45 -6.72 3.63 0.72
N ILE A 46 -6.45 4.84 1.19
CA ILE A 46 -5.88 5.07 2.52
C ILE A 46 -7.04 5.15 3.52
N LEU A 47 -7.02 4.30 4.54
CA LEU A 47 -8.00 4.38 5.61
C LEU A 47 -7.84 5.71 6.34
N SER A 48 -8.96 6.42 6.49
CA SER A 48 -9.02 7.65 7.27
C SER A 48 -10.29 7.67 8.11
N CYS A 49 -10.26 8.43 9.19
CA CYS A 49 -11.39 8.59 10.10
C CYS A 49 -11.94 10.02 9.98
N THR A 50 -13.26 10.13 10.05
CA THR A 50 -13.96 11.39 10.26
C THR A 50 -13.64 11.95 11.66
N PRO A 51 -13.83 13.28 11.90
CA PRO A 51 -13.68 13.87 13.22
C PRO A 51 -14.51 13.17 14.31
N GLU A 52 -15.65 12.58 13.93
CA GLU A 52 -16.55 11.84 14.81
C GLU A 52 -16.08 10.40 15.11
N GLY A 53 -14.92 10.00 14.57
CA GLY A 53 -14.32 8.69 14.82
C GLY A 53 -14.83 7.56 13.92
N LYS A 54 -15.72 7.84 12.96
CA LYS A 54 -16.21 6.84 11.99
C LYS A 54 -15.27 6.71 10.79
N ALA A 55 -15.25 5.55 10.15
CA ALA A 55 -14.55 5.35 8.89
C ALA A 55 -15.03 6.37 7.84
N ALA A 56 -14.09 7.12 7.25
CA ALA A 56 -14.39 7.98 6.13
C ALA A 56 -14.68 7.13 4.87
N PRO A 57 -15.40 7.68 3.87
CA PRO A 57 -15.67 6.95 2.63
C PRO A 57 -14.37 6.44 1.97
N LEU A 58 -14.31 5.14 1.73
CA LEU A 58 -13.17 4.51 1.06
C LEU A 58 -13.14 4.96 -0.40
N THR A 59 -12.15 5.80 -0.71
CA THR A 59 -11.98 6.40 -2.03
C THR A 59 -10.54 6.25 -2.48
N VAL A 60 -10.38 5.89 -3.73
CA VAL A 60 -9.09 5.81 -4.40
C VAL A 60 -8.90 7.10 -5.16
N TYR A 61 -7.75 7.75 -4.93
CA TYR A 61 -7.31 8.85 -5.78
C TYR A 61 -6.71 8.25 -7.04
N ASN A 62 -7.30 8.56 -8.20
CA ASN A 62 -6.80 8.06 -9.46
C ASN A 62 -5.33 8.48 -9.65
N SER A 63 -4.50 7.54 -10.10
CA SER A 63 -3.12 7.82 -10.50
C SER A 63 -3.15 8.97 -11.50
N CYS A 64 -2.24 9.93 -11.32
CA CYS A 64 -2.08 10.98 -12.30
C CYS A 64 -1.67 10.33 -13.62
N SER A 65 -2.61 10.20 -14.57
CA SER A 65 -2.32 9.72 -15.92
C SER A 65 -1.07 10.43 -16.43
N SER A 66 -0.11 9.71 -17.00
CA SER A 66 1.13 10.31 -17.55
C SER A 66 0.83 11.41 -18.58
N VAL A 67 -0.35 11.34 -19.19
CA VAL A 67 -0.88 12.33 -20.12
C VAL A 67 -1.18 13.69 -19.43
N LEU A 68 -1.40 13.75 -18.10
CA LEU A 68 -1.52 15.01 -17.32
C LEU A 68 -0.23 15.84 -17.33
N GLY A 69 0.90 15.17 -17.55
CA GLY A 69 2.21 15.78 -17.75
C GLY A 69 2.46 16.26 -19.18
N ALA A 70 1.65 15.83 -20.17
CA ALA A 70 1.97 15.99 -21.58
C ALA A 70 1.79 17.43 -22.10
N CYS A 71 0.71 18.14 -21.77
CA CYS A 71 0.58 19.58 -22.02
C CYS A 71 -0.48 20.26 -21.12
N ARG A 72 -0.51 21.59 -21.13
CA ARG A 72 -1.42 22.40 -20.28
C ARG A 72 -2.90 22.13 -20.58
N GLU A 73 -3.26 22.02 -21.84
CA GLU A 73 -4.63 21.76 -22.31
C GLU A 73 -5.12 20.37 -21.92
N ALA A 74 -4.19 19.42 -21.99
CA ALA A 74 -4.32 18.05 -21.56
C ALA A 74 -4.68 17.96 -20.07
N ARG A 75 -3.87 18.64 -19.25
CA ARG A 75 -4.08 18.78 -17.82
C ARG A 75 -5.42 19.44 -17.51
N GLN A 76 -5.76 20.53 -18.19
CA GLN A 76 -7.00 21.26 -17.95
C GLN A 76 -8.24 20.44 -18.32
N THR A 77 -8.23 19.77 -19.46
CA THR A 77 -9.32 18.87 -19.90
C THR A 77 -9.51 17.72 -18.89
N ALA A 78 -8.42 17.12 -18.42
CA ALA A 78 -8.49 16.04 -17.45
C ALA A 78 -8.99 16.50 -16.07
N LEU A 79 -8.57 17.68 -15.59
CA LEU A 79 -9.08 18.31 -14.37
C LEU A 79 -10.58 18.62 -14.45
N GLU A 80 -11.08 18.94 -15.64
CA GLU A 80 -12.51 19.23 -15.87
C GLU A 80 -13.38 17.97 -16.05
N THR A 81 -12.79 16.79 -16.33
CA THR A 81 -13.56 15.61 -16.79
C THR A 81 -13.32 14.31 -16.04
N ILE A 82 -12.26 14.17 -15.23
CA ILE A 82 -11.99 12.97 -14.45
C ILE A 82 -12.41 13.21 -12.99
N PRO A 83 -13.29 12.39 -12.39
CA PRO A 83 -13.47 12.42 -10.95
C PRO A 83 -12.12 12.07 -10.31
N LEU A 84 -11.53 13.05 -9.62
CA LEU A 84 -10.23 12.94 -8.95
C LEU A 84 -10.18 11.78 -7.95
N THR A 85 -11.36 11.32 -7.52
CA THR A 85 -11.58 10.19 -6.62
C THR A 85 -12.61 9.24 -7.22
N ARG A 86 -12.32 7.93 -7.20
CA ARG A 86 -13.30 6.88 -7.45
C ARG A 86 -13.58 6.10 -6.17
N LYS A 87 -14.70 5.38 -6.15
CA LYS A 87 -15.02 4.47 -5.03
C LYS A 87 -14.00 3.33 -4.97
N TYR A 88 -13.71 2.89 -3.76
CA TYR A 88 -12.94 1.66 -3.52
C TYR A 88 -13.64 0.46 -4.16
N ASN A 89 -12.87 -0.31 -4.93
CA ASN A 89 -13.25 -1.58 -5.53
C ASN A 89 -12.48 -2.71 -4.81
N PRO A 90 -13.13 -3.50 -3.95
CA PRO A 90 -12.45 -4.53 -3.17
C PRO A 90 -11.79 -5.64 -4.00
N GLU A 91 -12.16 -5.81 -5.27
CA GLU A 91 -11.57 -6.82 -6.15
C GLU A 91 -10.21 -6.41 -6.73
N ALA A 92 -9.98 -5.11 -6.91
CA ALA A 92 -8.78 -4.60 -7.56
C ALA A 92 -7.88 -3.82 -6.61
N ASP A 93 -8.47 -3.13 -5.62
CA ASP A 93 -7.79 -2.14 -4.82
C ASP A 93 -7.16 -2.73 -3.56
N ILE A 94 -6.18 -1.99 -3.05
CA ILE A 94 -5.51 -2.28 -1.79
C ILE A 94 -5.98 -1.25 -0.75
N LEU A 95 -6.47 -1.72 0.38
CA LEU A 95 -6.70 -0.88 1.54
C LEU A 95 -5.39 -0.69 2.30
N TYR A 96 -4.89 0.53 2.39
CA TYR A 96 -3.74 0.88 3.21
C TYR A 96 -4.17 1.37 4.59
N VAL A 97 -3.65 0.75 5.64
CA VAL A 97 -3.89 1.13 7.04
C VAL A 97 -2.58 1.60 7.65
N ASP A 98 -2.57 2.86 8.07
CA ASP A 98 -1.43 3.45 8.75
C ASP A 98 -1.46 3.15 10.25
N HIS A 99 -0.33 3.37 10.90
CA HIS A 99 -0.11 3.13 12.33
C HIS A 99 -1.16 3.80 13.22
N ASP A 100 -1.44 5.09 12.99
CA ASP A 100 -2.42 5.85 13.77
C ASP A 100 -3.87 5.35 13.61
N THR A 101 -4.15 4.65 12.52
CA THR A 101 -5.50 4.16 12.20
C THR A 101 -5.71 2.68 12.50
N PHE A 102 -4.65 1.95 12.86
CA PHE A 102 -4.70 0.50 12.95
C PHE A 102 -5.66 -0.03 14.04
N TYR A 103 -5.64 0.54 15.24
CA TYR A 103 -6.56 0.08 16.29
C TYR A 103 -8.02 0.36 15.93
N LYS A 104 -8.30 1.53 15.36
CA LYS A 104 -9.65 1.87 14.86
C LYS A 104 -10.07 0.95 13.72
N PHE A 105 -9.14 0.58 12.84
CA PHE A 105 -9.40 -0.42 11.81
C PHE A 105 -9.85 -1.75 12.40
N CYS A 106 -9.14 -2.24 13.42
CA CYS A 106 -9.53 -3.48 14.12
C CYS A 106 -10.91 -3.37 14.79
N ASP A 107 -11.27 -2.20 15.31
CA ASP A 107 -12.62 -1.94 15.85
C ASP A 107 -13.68 -1.96 14.73
N PHE A 108 -13.42 -1.30 13.60
CA PHE A 108 -14.31 -1.31 12.43
C PHE A 108 -14.55 -2.74 11.90
N CYS A 109 -13.52 -3.59 11.88
CA CYS A 109 -13.67 -5.00 11.51
C CYS A 109 -14.73 -5.72 12.37
N ARG A 110 -14.94 -5.30 13.62
CA ARG A 110 -15.91 -5.92 14.53
C ARG A 110 -17.30 -5.29 14.44
N GLU A 111 -17.37 -4.00 14.12
CA GLU A 111 -18.58 -3.20 14.23
C GLU A 111 -19.29 -2.95 12.88
N ASP A 112 -18.55 -2.99 11.77
CA ASP A 112 -19.05 -2.67 10.44
C ASP A 112 -19.06 -3.89 9.50
N ASP A 113 -19.92 -3.84 8.47
CA ASP A 113 -20.02 -4.90 7.46
C ASP A 113 -19.00 -4.75 6.31
N TRP A 114 -18.58 -3.52 6.01
CA TRP A 114 -17.69 -3.26 4.87
C TRP A 114 -16.34 -3.98 4.91
N PRO A 115 -15.72 -4.28 6.08
CA PRO A 115 -14.46 -5.02 6.14
C PRO A 115 -14.55 -6.44 5.59
N ALA A 116 -15.76 -7.03 5.57
CA ALA A 116 -15.97 -8.36 5.03
C ALA A 116 -15.66 -8.47 3.53
N GLU A 117 -15.66 -7.34 2.83
CA GLU A 117 -15.36 -7.24 1.40
C GLU A 117 -13.86 -7.08 1.10
N ILE A 118 -13.01 -6.79 2.10
CA ILE A 118 -11.59 -6.56 1.87
C ILE A 118 -10.91 -7.85 1.40
N ARG A 119 -10.16 -7.75 0.28
CA ARG A 119 -9.32 -8.84 -0.25
C ARG A 119 -7.83 -8.56 -0.11
N HIS A 120 -7.42 -7.29 -0.20
CA HIS A 120 -6.01 -6.89 -0.16
C HIS A 120 -5.79 -5.79 0.88
N LEU A 121 -5.01 -6.12 1.90
CA LEU A 121 -4.66 -5.21 3.00
C LEU A 121 -3.18 -4.87 2.94
N ALA A 122 -2.85 -3.59 3.06
CA ALA A 122 -1.48 -3.11 3.21
C ALA A 122 -1.32 -2.41 4.55
N LEU A 123 -0.32 -2.81 5.32
CA LEU A 123 -0.06 -2.32 6.67
C LEU A 123 1.25 -1.54 6.70
N SER A 124 1.24 -0.38 7.35
CA SER A 124 2.48 0.36 7.65
C SER A 124 3.45 -0.49 8.48
N LEU A 125 4.76 -0.42 8.22
CA LEU A 125 5.78 -1.20 8.93
C LEU A 125 5.63 -1.21 10.47
N PRO A 126 5.37 -0.08 11.16
CA PRO A 126 5.23 -0.08 12.61
C PRO A 126 4.02 -0.87 13.14
N VAL A 127 3.06 -1.20 12.26
CA VAL A 127 1.87 -1.99 12.60
C VAL A 127 2.18 -3.49 12.66
N SER A 128 3.08 -3.99 11.82
CA SER A 128 3.36 -5.43 11.75
C SER A 128 3.99 -6.00 13.02
N GLU A 129 4.65 -5.16 13.81
CA GLU A 129 5.13 -5.50 15.17
C GLU A 129 3.99 -5.52 16.22
N ARG A 130 2.98 -4.66 16.08
CA ARG A 130 1.87 -4.52 17.05
C ARG A 130 0.76 -5.58 16.86
N GLY A 131 1.06 -6.65 16.14
CA GLY A 131 0.15 -7.59 15.48
C GLY A 131 -0.78 -8.45 16.36
N LEU A 132 -0.98 -8.14 17.64
CA LEU A 132 -1.88 -8.91 18.52
C LEU A 132 -3.36 -8.82 18.10
N TRP A 133 -3.76 -7.74 17.41
CA TRP A 133 -5.16 -7.48 17.08
C TRP A 133 -5.56 -7.91 15.67
N LEU A 134 -4.59 -8.01 14.75
CA LEU A 134 -4.87 -8.39 13.37
C LEU A 134 -5.49 -9.80 13.26
N PRO A 135 -5.05 -10.82 14.02
CA PRO A 135 -5.67 -12.15 13.97
C PRO A 135 -7.16 -12.13 14.29
N ILE A 136 -7.58 -11.30 15.25
CA ILE A 136 -9.01 -11.11 15.59
C ILE A 136 -9.71 -10.41 14.43
N ALA A 137 -9.14 -9.35 13.88
CA ALA A 137 -9.74 -8.65 12.74
C ALA A 137 -9.93 -9.57 11.52
N LEU A 138 -9.02 -10.53 11.29
CA LEU A 138 -9.11 -11.49 10.17
C LEU A 138 -10.33 -12.42 10.24
N THR A 139 -10.93 -12.64 11.41
CA THR A 139 -12.16 -13.44 11.51
C THR A 139 -13.36 -12.75 10.87
N HIS A 140 -13.30 -11.43 10.74
CA HIS A 140 -14.33 -10.58 10.12
C HIS A 140 -14.03 -10.23 8.66
N MET A 141 -12.94 -10.75 8.08
CA MET A 141 -12.54 -10.48 6.70
C MET A 141 -12.44 -11.79 5.89
N PRO A 142 -13.56 -12.46 5.59
CA PRO A 142 -13.57 -13.80 4.99
C PRO A 142 -13.05 -13.85 3.56
N LYS A 143 -13.02 -12.70 2.85
CA LYS A 143 -12.53 -12.61 1.47
C LYS A 143 -11.04 -12.25 1.38
N MET A 144 -10.33 -12.21 2.50
CA MET A 144 -8.91 -11.84 2.51
C MET A 144 -8.05 -12.81 1.70
N GLU A 145 -7.17 -12.23 0.89
CA GLU A 145 -6.26 -12.95 -0.01
C GLU A 145 -4.80 -12.56 0.20
N ALA A 146 -4.54 -11.28 0.49
CA ALA A 146 -3.18 -10.77 0.61
C ALA A 146 -3.01 -9.75 1.73
N ILE A 147 -1.90 -9.89 2.46
CA ILE A 147 -1.40 -8.91 3.41
C ILE A 147 -0.04 -8.41 2.89
N SER A 148 0.08 -7.10 2.69
CA SER A 148 1.34 -6.45 2.31
C SER A 148 1.89 -5.64 3.48
N ILE A 149 3.19 -5.72 3.74
CA ILE A 149 3.86 -4.79 4.66
C ILE A 149 4.48 -3.66 3.83
N VAL A 150 4.16 -2.42 4.19
CA VAL A 150 4.64 -1.23 3.50
C VAL A 150 5.84 -0.67 4.23
N PHE A 151 6.95 -0.57 3.52
CA PHE A 151 8.21 -0.02 4.01
C PHE A 151 8.36 1.45 3.59
N PRO A 152 9.07 2.28 4.38
CA PRO A 152 9.27 3.71 4.06
C PRO A 152 10.01 3.94 2.73
N LYS A 153 10.86 2.99 2.32
CA LYS A 153 11.71 3.05 1.13
C LYS A 153 12.07 1.64 0.66
N ALA A 154 12.56 1.52 -0.58
CA ALA A 154 12.90 0.23 -1.20
C ALA A 154 14.36 -0.22 -1.01
N THR A 155 15.23 0.66 -0.54
CA THR A 155 16.69 0.39 -0.45
C THR A 155 17.29 0.92 0.84
N GLY A 156 18.38 0.29 1.28
CA GLY A 156 19.10 0.62 2.51
C GLY A 156 18.56 -0.13 3.74
N GLU A 157 18.53 0.57 4.87
CA GLU A 157 18.12 0.04 6.17
C GLU A 157 17.11 0.98 6.84
N VAL A 158 16.19 0.41 7.62
CA VAL A 158 15.19 1.13 8.44
C VAL A 158 15.06 0.51 9.82
N ASP A 159 14.67 1.33 10.80
CA ASP A 159 14.22 0.85 12.11
C ASP A 159 12.79 0.27 12.01
N CYS A 160 12.46 -0.73 12.82
CA CYS A 160 11.15 -1.39 12.82
C CYS A 160 10.00 -0.45 13.26
N HIS A 161 10.29 0.69 13.88
CA HIS A 161 9.34 1.73 14.23
C HIS A 161 9.35 2.91 13.25
N GLU A 162 10.14 2.85 12.17
CA GLU A 162 10.22 3.93 11.19
C GLU A 162 8.87 4.13 10.49
N HIS A 163 8.39 5.37 10.52
CA HIS A 163 7.09 5.74 9.96
C HIS A 163 7.11 5.70 8.43
N VAL A 164 6.05 5.14 7.84
CA VAL A 164 5.85 5.19 6.39
C VAL A 164 5.18 6.52 6.03
N ALA A 165 5.90 7.43 5.39
CA ALA A 165 5.31 8.68 4.96
C ALA A 165 4.26 8.43 3.86
N CYS A 166 2.98 8.46 4.24
CA CYS A 166 1.90 8.34 3.28
C CYS A 166 1.91 9.55 2.32
N PRO A 167 1.85 9.35 0.99
CA PRO A 167 1.83 10.45 0.05
C PRO A 167 0.66 11.38 0.38
N LYS A 168 0.96 12.62 0.79
CA LYS A 168 -0.05 13.68 1.01
C LYS A 168 -0.81 14.03 -0.28
N GLN A 169 -0.41 13.48 -1.42
CA GLN A 169 -0.91 13.79 -2.76
C GLN A 169 -1.59 12.59 -3.42
N ARG A 170 -2.54 12.92 -4.27
CA ARG A 170 -3.40 12.06 -5.09
C ARG A 170 -2.58 11.06 -5.91
N GLY A 171 -3.11 9.84 -6.09
CA GLY A 171 -2.54 8.85 -7.02
C GLY A 171 -1.40 8.01 -6.44
N ALA A 172 -1.41 7.72 -5.14
CA ALA A 172 -0.43 6.85 -4.51
C ALA A 172 -0.52 5.43 -5.08
N THR A 173 0.63 4.90 -5.52
CA THR A 173 0.76 3.51 -5.97
C THR A 173 1.70 2.76 -5.03
N LEU A 174 1.39 1.50 -4.76
CA LEU A 174 2.23 0.62 -3.95
C LEU A 174 2.95 -0.38 -4.86
N ARG A 175 4.26 -0.17 -5.04
CA ARG A 175 5.12 -1.08 -5.79
C ARG A 175 5.56 -2.24 -4.91
N LYS A 176 5.55 -3.46 -5.45
CA LYS A 176 6.14 -4.64 -4.78
C LYS A 176 7.66 -4.57 -4.83
N PHE A 177 8.31 -5.04 -3.76
CA PHE A 177 9.75 -5.23 -3.74
C PHE A 177 10.15 -6.30 -4.77
N THR A 178 11.29 -6.10 -5.42
CA THR A 178 11.93 -7.14 -6.24
C THR A 178 12.61 -8.18 -5.36
N GLY A 179 13.00 -9.33 -5.93
CA GLY A 179 13.76 -10.34 -5.19
C GLY A 179 15.05 -9.78 -4.58
N ASP A 180 15.79 -8.98 -5.34
CA ASP A 180 17.03 -8.36 -4.88
C ASP A 180 16.78 -7.34 -3.75
N GLU A 181 15.71 -6.56 -3.83
CA GLU A 181 15.30 -5.64 -2.76
C GLU A 181 14.88 -6.40 -1.50
N MET A 182 14.18 -7.53 -1.65
CA MET A 182 13.76 -8.37 -0.53
C MET A 182 14.96 -8.89 0.28
N ASP A 183 16.06 -9.22 -0.39
CA ASP A 183 17.24 -9.84 0.23
C ASP A 183 18.25 -8.79 0.75
N SER A 184 18.37 -7.66 0.05
CA SER A 184 19.34 -6.60 0.35
C SER A 184 18.85 -5.56 1.37
N PHE A 185 17.56 -5.22 1.36
CA PHE A 185 17.00 -4.24 2.30
C PHE A 185 16.94 -4.81 3.72
N LYS A 186 17.33 -4.00 4.71
CA LYS A 186 17.45 -4.42 6.11
C LYS A 186 16.46 -3.68 7.01
N ILE A 187 15.92 -4.42 7.96
CA ILE A 187 15.11 -3.91 9.06
C ILE A 187 15.85 -4.24 10.34
N SER A 188 16.07 -3.24 11.18
CA SER A 188 16.64 -3.42 12.52
C SER A 188 15.62 -3.08 13.60
N ALA A 189 15.75 -3.74 14.73
CA ALA A 189 15.09 -3.38 15.97
C ALA A 189 16.17 -3.26 17.04
N ASP A 190 16.18 -2.13 17.74
CA ASP A 190 17.04 -1.89 18.89
C ASP A 190 16.26 -1.04 19.92
N TYR A 191 15.49 -1.72 20.78
CA TYR A 191 14.67 -1.07 21.80
C TYR A 191 14.51 -1.92 23.05
N LEU A 192 14.05 -1.28 24.13
CA LEU A 192 13.68 -1.95 25.38
C LEU A 192 12.16 -2.18 25.40
N TYR A 193 11.75 -3.43 25.56
CA TYR A 193 10.36 -3.80 25.76
C TYR A 193 10.08 -3.91 27.27
N GLU A 194 9.32 -2.96 27.80
CA GLU A 194 8.94 -2.94 29.21
C GLU A 194 7.94 -4.06 29.50
N THR A 195 8.27 -4.91 30.47
CA THR A 195 7.36 -5.95 30.97
C THR A 195 7.15 -5.81 32.47
N HIS A 196 6.15 -6.49 33.02
CA HIS A 196 5.95 -6.58 34.47
C HIS A 196 7.14 -7.21 35.22
N PHE A 197 8.08 -7.85 34.52
CA PHE A 197 9.30 -8.44 35.07
C PHE A 197 10.56 -7.60 34.81
N GLY A 198 10.41 -6.39 34.25
CA GLY A 198 11.50 -5.49 33.87
C GLY A 198 11.68 -5.35 32.36
N ASP A 199 12.71 -4.61 31.98
CA ASP A 199 12.99 -4.29 30.58
C ASP A 199 13.70 -5.44 29.87
N ILE A 200 13.11 -5.86 28.75
CA ILE A 200 13.69 -6.89 27.88
C ILE A 200 14.30 -6.20 26.66
N PRO A 201 15.62 -6.29 26.42
CA PRO A 201 16.22 -5.74 25.22
C PRO A 201 15.83 -6.56 23.99
N ILE A 202 15.33 -5.88 22.97
CA ILE A 202 15.02 -6.42 21.66
C ILE A 202 16.06 -5.88 20.69
N VAL A 203 16.98 -6.75 20.28
CA VAL A 203 18.04 -6.41 19.31
C VAL A 203 18.08 -7.47 18.21
N TRP A 204 17.76 -7.08 16.98
CA TRP A 204 17.88 -7.95 15.81
C TRP A 204 17.98 -7.15 14.52
N THR A 205 18.49 -7.80 13.47
CA THR A 205 18.45 -7.30 12.09
C THR A 205 17.95 -8.41 11.19
N LYS A 206 17.04 -8.08 10.26
CA LYS A 206 16.45 -9.03 9.30
C LYS A 206 16.48 -8.42 7.91
N SER A 207 16.66 -9.25 6.89
CA SER A 207 16.24 -8.89 5.54
C SER A 207 14.72 -8.72 5.46
N THR A 208 14.22 -8.05 4.43
CA THR A 208 12.77 -7.96 4.19
C THR A 208 12.13 -9.34 4.11
N ARG A 209 12.79 -10.30 3.45
CA ARG A 209 12.29 -11.67 3.35
C ARG A 209 12.14 -12.34 4.71
N GLU A 210 13.19 -12.29 5.53
CA GLU A 210 13.16 -12.85 6.89
C GLU A 210 12.13 -12.14 7.77
N TYR A 211 11.95 -10.83 7.59
CA TYR A 211 10.95 -10.06 8.33
C TYR A 211 9.52 -10.46 7.93
N ILE A 212 9.23 -10.63 6.65
CA ILE A 212 7.92 -11.10 6.18
C ILE A 212 7.60 -12.50 6.73
N GLU A 213 8.55 -13.43 6.71
CA GLU A 213 8.35 -14.76 7.29
C GLU A 213 8.17 -14.70 8.81
N PHE A 214 8.88 -13.81 9.50
CA PHE A 214 8.67 -13.54 10.91
C PHE A 214 7.24 -13.05 11.20
N VAL A 215 6.76 -12.03 10.48
CA VAL A 215 5.39 -11.50 10.62
C VAL A 215 4.34 -12.58 10.34
N LYS A 216 4.55 -13.39 9.30
CA LYS A 216 3.67 -14.52 8.97
C LYS A 216 3.61 -15.54 10.10
N GLY A 217 4.75 -15.88 10.70
CA GLY A 217 4.83 -16.79 11.84
C GLY A 217 4.11 -16.24 13.07
N GLU A 218 4.30 -14.96 13.36
CA GLU A 218 3.65 -14.26 14.48
C GLU A 218 2.13 -14.18 14.31
N LEU A 219 1.65 -13.84 13.11
CA LEU A 219 0.22 -13.83 12.81
C LEU A 219 -0.39 -15.22 12.87
N ALA A 220 0.30 -16.24 12.34
CA ALA A 220 -0.16 -17.62 12.43
C ALA A 220 -0.23 -18.10 13.89
N ARG A 221 0.71 -17.68 14.73
CA ARG A 221 0.70 -17.97 16.18
C ARG A 221 -0.48 -17.28 16.85
N GLY A 222 -0.73 -16.01 16.55
CA GLY A 222 -1.82 -15.23 17.12
C GLY A 222 -3.21 -15.66 16.62
N ALA A 223 -3.31 -16.22 15.42
CA ALA A 223 -4.57 -16.71 14.85
C ALA A 223 -5.07 -18.02 15.48
N ARG A 224 -4.17 -18.79 16.13
CA ARG A 224 -4.54 -20.03 16.82
C ARG A 224 -5.58 -19.73 17.91
N GLY A 225 -6.80 -20.26 17.74
CA GLY A 225 -7.90 -20.08 18.69
C GLY A 225 -8.90 -19.00 18.31
N TYR A 226 -8.68 -18.28 17.21
CA TYR A 226 -9.69 -17.40 16.59
C TYR A 226 -10.24 -17.97 15.29
N ASP A 227 -9.55 -18.96 14.71
CA ASP A 227 -9.92 -19.72 13.51
C ASP A 227 -10.49 -18.86 12.37
N PRO A 228 -9.75 -17.83 11.89
CA PRO A 228 -10.21 -17.01 10.78
C PRO A 228 -10.38 -17.86 9.51
N VAL A 229 -11.22 -17.43 8.56
CA VAL A 229 -11.53 -18.20 7.33
C VAL A 229 -10.29 -18.55 6.51
N CYS A 230 -9.26 -17.70 6.56
CA CYS A 230 -7.98 -17.94 5.89
C CYS A 230 -7.06 -18.93 6.65
N TRP A 231 -7.46 -19.48 7.79
CA TRP A 231 -6.65 -20.43 8.55
C TRP A 231 -6.68 -21.83 7.94
N ASP A 232 -5.50 -22.45 7.84
CA ASP A 232 -5.33 -23.84 7.46
C ASP A 232 -4.97 -24.68 8.69
N GLU A 233 -5.87 -25.59 9.06
CA GLU A 233 -5.67 -26.49 10.18
C GLU A 233 -4.59 -27.56 9.95
N GLU A 234 -4.37 -27.98 8.71
CA GLU A 234 -3.40 -29.02 8.37
C GLU A 234 -1.97 -28.46 8.42
N THR A 235 -1.77 -27.30 7.80
CA THR A 235 -0.44 -26.67 7.72
C THR A 235 -0.18 -25.70 8.89
N LYS A 236 -1.17 -25.46 9.75
CA LYS A 236 -1.12 -24.51 10.88
C LYS A 236 -0.64 -23.12 10.44
N SER A 237 -1.17 -22.64 9.32
CA SER A 237 -0.76 -21.39 8.68
C SER A 237 -1.92 -20.64 8.06
N LEU A 238 -1.74 -19.33 7.83
CA LEU A 238 -2.69 -18.53 7.07
C LEU A 238 -2.52 -18.75 5.56
N ARG A 239 -3.59 -19.08 4.86
CA ARG A 239 -3.73 -19.18 3.39
C ARG A 239 -3.81 -17.80 2.75
N LEU A 240 -2.84 -16.95 3.07
CA LEU A 240 -2.73 -15.60 2.54
C LEU A 240 -1.39 -15.43 1.83
N THR A 241 -1.40 -14.59 0.80
CA THR A 241 -0.17 -14.12 0.17
C THR A 241 0.42 -13.00 1.03
N PHE A 242 1.73 -13.06 1.27
CA PHE A 242 2.45 -12.00 1.96
C PHE A 242 3.43 -11.32 1.00
N ASP A 243 3.36 -9.99 0.94
CA ASP A 243 4.21 -9.18 0.07
C ASP A 243 4.89 -8.05 0.86
N ALA A 244 6.06 -7.61 0.40
CA ALA A 244 6.65 -6.36 0.81
C ALA A 244 6.42 -5.29 -0.28
N ARG A 245 6.04 -4.09 0.14
CA ARG A 245 5.74 -2.98 -0.76
C ARG A 245 6.34 -1.66 -0.25
N CYS A 246 6.47 -0.68 -1.13
CA CYS A 246 6.67 0.72 -0.74
C CYS A 246 5.83 1.61 -1.65
N PHE A 247 5.56 2.84 -1.22
CA PHE A 247 4.98 3.82 -2.12
C PHE A 247 5.96 4.13 -3.26
N ALA A 248 5.49 4.07 -4.50
CA ALA A 248 6.31 4.42 -5.65
C ALA A 248 6.64 5.92 -5.60
N LYS A 249 7.86 6.28 -5.97
CA LYS A 249 8.19 7.69 -6.20
C LYS A 249 7.48 8.16 -7.47
N ALA A 250 7.07 9.44 -7.51
CA ALA A 250 6.45 10.01 -8.69
C ALA A 250 7.35 9.82 -9.93
N GLY A 251 6.89 9.03 -10.90
CA GLY A 251 7.63 8.69 -12.12
C GLY A 251 8.23 7.28 -12.18
N GLU A 252 8.09 6.46 -11.13
CA GLU A 252 8.43 5.04 -11.15
C GLU A 252 7.16 4.19 -11.36
N PRO A 253 7.18 3.18 -12.27
CA PRO A 253 6.07 2.25 -12.49
C PRO A 253 5.81 1.33 -11.28
#